data_AF-A0A6G2ICZ6-F1
#
_entry.id   AF-A0A6G2ICZ6-F1
#
_cell.length_a   1.000
_cell.length_b   1.000
_cell.length_c   1.000
_cell.angle_alpha   90.00
_cell.angle_beta   90.00
_cell.angle_gamma   90.00
#
_symmetry.space_group_name_H-M   'P 1'
#
loop_
_entity.id
_entity.type
_entity.pdbx_description
1 polymer ?
#
loop_
_entity_poly.entity_id
_entity_poly.type
_entity_poly.pdbx_seq_one_letter_code
_entity_poly.pdbx_strand_id
1 'polypeptide(L)'
;MKSAAVAYVEQREAHLAWHPKPPFGIALHKLGSNDGWLVTPEEITAALESYRTHSGDEVKVIVGDKELDYWLKWIAYLERAQRHGGFRVH
;
A
#
# COMPACT_ATOMS: atom_id res chain seq x y z
N MET A 1 3.12 30.63 13.54
CA MET A 1 4.33 29.84 13.20
C MET A 1 4.18 28.48 13.87
N LYS A 2 4.29 27.35 13.15
CA LYS A 2 4.26 26.02 13.78
C LYS A 2 5.50 25.86 14.66
N SER A 3 5.40 25.14 15.78
CA SER A 3 6.58 24.84 16.60
C SER A 3 7.53 23.91 15.84
N ALA A 4 8.82 23.91 16.19
CA ALA A 4 9.80 23.03 15.56
C ALA A 4 9.41 21.54 15.68
N ALA A 5 8.80 21.15 16.80
CA ALA A 5 8.31 19.79 17.02
C ALA A 5 7.18 19.41 16.05
N VAL A 6 6.20 20.30 15.83
CA VAL A 6 5.11 20.05 14.87
C VAL A 6 5.65 19.95 13.44
N ALA A 7 6.57 20.84 13.05
CA ALA A 7 7.19 20.81 11.73
C ALA A 7 7.97 19.50 11.48
N TYR A 8 8.71 19.02 12.49
CA TYR A 8 9.44 17.75 12.41
C TYR A 8 8.50 16.55 12.20
N VAL A 9 7.41 16.48 12.98
CA VAL A 9 6.43 15.40 12.83
C VAL A 9 5.82 15.41 11.44
N GLU A 10 5.38 16.56 10.95
CA GLU A 10 4.79 16.68 9.60
C GLU A 10 5.77 16.26 8.50
N GLN A 11 7.04 16.64 8.59
CA GLN A 11 8.05 16.25 7.63
C GLN A 11 8.33 14.74 7.67
N ARG A 12 8.40 14.15 8.86
CA ARG A 12 8.56 12.70 9.02
C ARG A 12 7.37 11.95 8.43
N GLU A 13 6.15 12.40 8.70
CA GLU A 13 4.94 11.77 8.14
C GLU A 13 4.91 11.88 6.62
N ALA A 14 5.29 13.03 6.05
CA ALA A 14 5.40 13.18 4.61
C ALA A 14 6.48 12.26 4.00
N HIS A 15 7.59 12.05 4.71
CA HIS A 15 8.63 11.11 4.29
C HIS A 15 8.13 9.66 4.31
N LEU A 16 7.52 9.22 5.42
CA LEU A 16 7.00 7.86 5.57
C LEU A 16 5.81 7.56 4.65
N ALA A 17 5.12 8.59 4.16
CA ALA A 17 4.04 8.47 3.19
C ALA A 17 4.51 8.60 1.73
N TRP A 18 5.82 8.69 1.46
CA TRP A 18 6.33 8.97 0.11
C TRP A 18 5.80 7.98 -0.94
N HIS A 19 5.37 8.47 -2.09
CA HIS A 19 5.03 7.68 -3.27
C HIS A 19 5.17 8.57 -4.52
N PRO A 20 5.32 7.99 -5.74
CA PRO A 20 5.29 8.76 -6.97
C PRO A 20 3.94 9.47 -7.18
N LYS A 21 3.92 10.53 -7.99
CA LYS A 21 2.71 11.29 -8.34
C LYS A 21 2.49 11.25 -9.86
N PRO A 22 1.44 10.59 -10.38
CA PRO A 22 0.48 9.77 -9.64
C PRO A 22 1.08 8.45 -9.12
N PRO A 23 0.49 7.80 -8.10
CA PRO A 23 0.81 6.42 -7.75
C PRO A 23 0.44 5.46 -8.87
N PHE A 24 1.22 4.39 -9.04
CA PHE A 24 0.90 3.29 -9.98
C PHE A 24 0.82 1.93 -9.27
N GLY A 25 0.93 1.90 -7.95
CA GLY A 25 0.90 0.72 -7.10
C GLY A 25 1.53 1.01 -5.74
N ILE A 26 1.72 -0.02 -4.94
CA ILE A 26 2.41 0.07 -3.64
C ILE A 26 3.91 0.02 -3.87
N ALA A 27 4.65 1.01 -3.34
CA ALA A 27 6.10 1.01 -3.46
C ALA A 27 6.73 -0.18 -2.69
N LEU A 28 7.43 -1.06 -3.41
CA LEU A 28 7.93 -2.33 -2.85
C LEU A 28 8.81 -2.15 -1.61
N HIS A 29 9.66 -1.10 -1.56
CA HIS A 29 10.54 -0.86 -0.42
C HIS A 29 9.78 -0.65 0.90
N LYS A 30 8.52 -0.20 0.86
CA LYS A 30 7.68 -0.04 2.06
C LYS A 30 7.28 -1.38 2.68
N LEU A 31 7.17 -2.42 1.86
CA LEU A 31 6.83 -3.78 2.30
C LEU A 31 8.07 -4.62 2.62
N GLY A 32 9.26 -4.09 2.33
CA GLY A 32 10.55 -4.76 2.56
C GLY A 32 11.19 -4.40 3.90
N SER A 33 10.65 -3.43 4.64
CA SER A 33 11.15 -3.04 5.96
C SER A 33 10.03 -2.62 6.92
N ASN A 34 10.30 -2.73 8.21
CA ASN A 34 9.38 -2.41 9.30
C ASN A 34 9.59 -0.98 9.84
N ASP A 35 10.00 -0.05 8.96
CA ASP A 35 10.44 1.29 9.34
C ASP A 35 9.29 2.29 9.56
N GLY A 36 8.04 1.82 9.65
CA GLY A 36 6.87 2.67 9.90
C GLY A 36 6.29 3.34 8.66
N TRP A 37 6.66 2.88 7.46
CA TRP A 37 6.12 3.34 6.18
C TRP A 37 4.60 3.30 6.17
N LEU A 38 3.99 4.37 5.65
CA LEU A 38 2.57 4.43 5.38
C LEU A 38 2.35 4.04 3.92
N VAL A 39 1.60 2.96 3.71
CA VAL A 39 1.02 2.63 2.41
C VAL A 39 -0.30 3.40 2.29
N THR A 40 -0.36 4.39 1.39
CA THR A 40 -1.46 5.36 1.35
C THR A 40 -2.70 4.82 0.62
N PRO A 41 -3.89 5.40 0.83
CA PRO A 41 -5.08 5.03 0.07
C PRO A 41 -4.89 5.12 -1.45
N GLU A 42 -4.13 6.09 -1.95
CA GLU A 42 -3.90 6.28 -3.38
C GLU A 42 -2.99 5.19 -3.97
N GLU A 43 -1.95 4.77 -3.27
CA GLU A 43 -1.13 3.60 -3.65
C GLU A 43 -1.97 2.32 -3.69
N ILE A 44 -2.82 2.11 -2.67
CA ILE A 44 -3.73 0.96 -2.59
C ILE A 44 -4.73 0.99 -3.74
N THR A 45 -5.26 2.17 -4.07
CA THR A 45 -6.20 2.35 -5.19
C THR A 45 -5.55 1.90 -6.49
N ALA A 46 -4.35 2.41 -6.79
CA ALA A 46 -3.62 2.06 -8.00
C ALA A 46 -3.28 0.56 -8.07
N ALA A 47 -2.89 -0.05 -6.94
CA ALA A 47 -2.63 -1.48 -6.87
C ALA A 47 -3.89 -2.33 -7.11
N LEU A 48 -5.03 -1.95 -6.51
CA LEU A 48 -6.30 -2.64 -6.69
C LEU A 48 -6.86 -2.47 -8.10
N GLU A 49 -6.65 -1.31 -8.74
CA GLU A 49 -6.99 -1.11 -10.16
C GLU A 49 -6.19 -2.07 -11.04
N SER A 50 -4.88 -2.16 -10.85
CA SER A 50 -4.04 -3.12 -11.57
C SER A 50 -4.49 -4.57 -11.34
N TYR A 51 -4.89 -4.93 -10.12
CA TYR A 51 -5.46 -6.24 -9.85
C TYR A 51 -6.77 -6.50 -10.63
N ARG A 52 -7.68 -5.51 -10.64
CA ARG A 52 -9.00 -5.63 -11.30
C ARG A 52 -8.92 -5.72 -12.83
N THR A 53 -7.84 -5.28 -13.45
CA THR A 53 -7.65 -5.43 -14.90
C THR A 53 -7.22 -6.83 -15.32
N HIS A 54 -6.91 -7.71 -14.38
CA HIS A 54 -6.51 -9.10 -14.66
C HIS A 54 -7.64 -10.07 -14.31
N SER A 55 -7.76 -11.14 -15.09
CA SER A 55 -8.65 -12.25 -14.83
C SER A 55 -8.18 -13.09 -13.64
N GLY A 56 -9.11 -13.83 -13.01
CA GLY A 56 -8.78 -14.76 -11.93
C GLY A 56 -7.77 -15.84 -12.34
N ASP A 57 -7.81 -16.28 -13.61
CA ASP A 57 -6.87 -17.26 -14.15
C ASP A 57 -5.46 -16.69 -14.29
N GLU A 58 -5.32 -15.44 -14.75
CA GLU A 58 -4.02 -14.75 -14.81
C GLU A 58 -3.42 -14.58 -13.41
N VAL A 59 -4.23 -14.15 -12.44
CA VAL A 59 -3.81 -14.04 -11.03
C VAL A 59 -3.35 -15.39 -10.51
N LYS A 60 -4.11 -16.46 -10.78
CA LYS A 60 -3.79 -17.82 -10.35
C LYS A 60 -2.46 -18.31 -10.95
N VAL A 61 -2.18 -18.00 -12.21
CA VAL A 61 -0.90 -18.33 -12.87
C VAL A 61 0.27 -17.56 -12.24
N ILE A 62 0.09 -16.28 -11.91
CA ILE A 62 1.15 -15.43 -11.34
C ILE A 62 1.46 -15.79 -9.89
N VAL A 63 0.41 -15.98 -9.07
CA VAL A 63 0.52 -16.22 -7.63
C VAL A 63 0.77 -17.69 -7.31
N GLY A 64 0.21 -18.59 -8.11
CA GLY A 64 0.21 -20.03 -7.89
C GLY A 64 -0.89 -20.50 -6.94
N ASP A 65 -1.39 -21.72 -7.17
CA ASP A 65 -2.53 -22.31 -6.45
C ASP A 65 -2.38 -22.32 -4.93
N LYS A 66 -1.16 -22.53 -4.44
CA LYS A 66 -0.88 -22.62 -2.99
C LYS A 66 -1.01 -21.29 -2.28
N GLU A 67 -0.73 -20.19 -2.96
CA GLU A 67 -0.71 -18.84 -2.39
C GLU A 67 -2.00 -18.05 -2.71
N LEU A 68 -2.86 -18.58 -3.59
CA LEU A 68 -4.07 -17.88 -4.04
C LEU A 68 -4.99 -17.48 -2.87
N ASP A 69 -5.21 -18.37 -1.91
CA ASP A 69 -6.03 -18.08 -0.73
C ASP A 69 -5.45 -16.95 0.13
N TYR A 70 -4.12 -16.92 0.29
CA TYR A 70 -3.45 -15.87 1.02
C TYR A 70 -3.50 -14.54 0.26
N TRP A 71 -3.30 -14.60 -1.06
CA TRP A 71 -3.42 -13.44 -1.95
C TRP A 71 -4.82 -12.82 -1.91
N LEU A 72 -5.88 -13.62 -1.95
CA LEU A 72 -7.25 -13.11 -1.86
C LEU A 72 -7.53 -12.44 -0.51
N LYS A 73 -6.96 -12.96 0.59
CA LYS A 73 -7.01 -12.30 1.91
C LYS A 73 -6.25 -10.98 1.90
N TRP A 74 -5.10 -10.93 1.22
CA TRP A 74 -4.33 -9.70 1.04
C TRP A 74 -5.12 -8.63 0.27
N ILE A 75 -5.79 -9.01 -0.83
CA ILE A 75 -6.66 -8.10 -1.59
C ILE A 75 -7.81 -7.59 -0.71
N ALA A 76 -8.49 -8.46 0.03
CA ALA A 76 -9.57 -8.06 0.96
C ALA A 76 -9.06 -7.11 2.07
N TYR A 77 -7.83 -7.33 2.56
CA TYR A 77 -7.18 -6.42 3.50
C TYR A 77 -6.93 -5.04 2.88
N LEU A 78 -6.39 -5.00 1.66
CA LEU A 78 -6.15 -3.75 0.94
C LEU A 78 -7.45 -2.96 0.69
N GLU A 79 -8.53 -3.62 0.27
CA GLU A 79 -9.84 -2.98 0.09
C GLU A 79 -10.38 -2.36 1.39
N ARG A 80 -10.13 -3.02 2.53
CA ARG A 80 -10.47 -2.45 3.83
C ARG A 80 -9.56 -1.28 4.18
N ALA A 81 -8.25 -1.45 4.07
CA ALA A 81 -7.26 -0.43 4.44
C ALA A 81 -7.44 0.87 3.63
N GLN A 82 -7.77 0.77 2.33
CA GLN A 82 -8.08 1.93 1.48
C GLN A 82 -9.15 2.84 2.11
N ARG A 83 -10.18 2.25 2.72
CA ARG A 83 -11.30 2.97 3.36
C ARG A 83 -10.96 3.53 4.75
N HIS A 84 -9.81 3.17 5.32
CA HIS A 84 -9.40 3.54 6.67
C HIS A 84 -8.10 4.34 6.71
N GLY A 85 -7.71 4.96 5.59
CA GLY A 85 -6.52 5.83 5.53
C GLY A 85 -5.21 5.09 5.21
N GLY A 86 -5.29 3.83 4.78
CA GLY A 86 -4.14 3.00 4.47
C GLY A 86 -3.70 2.15 5.65
N PHE A 87 -2.43 1.73 5.66
CA PHE A 87 -1.85 0.98 6.77
C PHE A 87 -0.35 1.30 6.94
N ARG A 88 0.15 1.11 8.16
CA ARG A 88 1.58 1.20 8.46
C ARG A 88 2.24 -0.16 8.49
N VAL A 89 3.50 -0.19 8.07
CA VAL A 89 4.35 -1.39 8.11
C VAL A 89 5.28 -1.32 9.33
N HIS A 90 5.23 -2.34 10.18
CA HIS A 90 5.91 -2.44 11.49
C HIS A 90 6.37 -3.87 11.76
#